data_AF-A0A517RIB2-F1
#
_entry.id   AF-A0A517RIB2-F1
#
_cell.length_a   1.000
_cell.length_b   1.000
_cell.length_c   1.000
_cell.angle_alpha   90.00
_cell.angle_beta   90.00
_cell.angle_gamma   90.00
#
_symmetry.space_group_name_H-M   'P 1'
#
loop_
_entity.id
_entity.type
_entity.pdbx_description
1 polymer ?
#
loop_
_entity_poly.entity_id
_entity_poly.type
_entity_poly.pdbx_seq_one_letter_code
_entity_poly.pdbx_strand_id
1 'polypeptide(L)'
;MRCWVVLSLLIFANLSCNSEPGTSIAEGNRPPNSTEEDFLSTRSPSSEGEDSSLKSADEVIDLIESSTNEETEKLPPPIPFDPPLTAMEINGILQQCLEQILTSADFKRQREFYGTPGSKDVQLVNSSKTPWPANFHPKVKGYDLRFAKSNSVDLDGNRILGIRLDKLDVVAPNAGLFDGNIVLALSNVGGTKNGAVNGGCFLNFTVHRQGDNYVAAFSSSFDP
;
A
#
# COMPACT_ATOMS: atom_id res chain seq x y z
N MET A 1 -36.21 -20.31 22.65
CA MET A 1 -34.84 -19.76 22.73
C MET A 1 -34.72 -18.68 21.66
N ARG A 2 -34.63 -17.41 22.06
CA ARG A 2 -34.60 -16.25 21.13
C ARG A 2 -33.16 -15.74 21.08
N CYS A 3 -32.53 -15.84 19.91
CA CYS A 3 -31.17 -15.39 19.65
C CYS A 3 -31.20 -13.89 19.30
N TRP A 4 -30.47 -13.07 20.05
CA TRP A 4 -30.30 -11.64 19.79
C TRP A 4 -29.11 -11.43 18.84
N VAL A 5 -29.36 -10.83 17.69
CA VAL A 5 -28.33 -10.33 16.78
C VAL A 5 -27.94 -8.92 17.24
N VAL A 6 -26.70 -8.74 17.68
CA VAL A 6 -26.15 -7.42 17.99
C VAL A 6 -25.41 -6.91 16.75
N LEU A 7 -26.04 -5.98 16.04
CA LEU A 7 -25.47 -5.25 14.92
C LEU A 7 -24.71 -4.03 15.48
N SER A 8 -23.38 -4.08 15.50
CA SER A 8 -22.56 -2.90 15.83
C SER A 8 -22.23 -2.11 14.56
N LEU A 9 -22.93 -0.98 14.38
CA LEU A 9 -22.50 0.09 13.46
C LEU A 9 -21.31 0.83 14.08
N LEU A 10 -20.16 0.82 13.41
CA LEU A 10 -19.07 1.75 13.68
C LEU A 10 -19.16 2.92 12.68
N ILE A 11 -19.48 4.09 13.22
CA ILE A 11 -19.48 5.38 12.53
C ILE A 11 -18.03 5.85 12.46
N PHE A 12 -17.47 5.99 11.25
CA PHE A 12 -16.23 6.72 11.04
C PHE A 12 -16.54 8.22 11.01
N ALA A 13 -16.10 8.95 12.04
CA ALA A 13 -16.06 10.40 12.02
C ALA A 13 -14.87 10.85 11.16
N ASN A 14 -15.17 11.45 10.01
CA ASN A 14 -14.21 12.24 9.22
C ASN A 14 -13.88 13.52 10.00
N LEU A 15 -12.69 13.59 10.61
CA LEU A 15 -12.13 14.85 11.10
C LEU A 15 -11.45 15.55 9.92
N SER A 16 -12.19 16.44 9.25
CA SER A 16 -11.64 17.43 8.32
C SER A 16 -11.16 18.63 9.14
N CYS A 17 -9.87 18.68 9.47
CA CYS A 17 -9.26 19.88 10.04
C CYS A 17 -8.93 20.86 8.91
N ASN A 18 -9.73 21.92 8.80
CA ASN A 18 -9.37 23.14 8.06
C ASN A 18 -8.20 23.82 8.80
N SER A 19 -7.05 23.93 8.14
CA SER A 19 -5.97 24.83 8.57
C SER A 19 -6.05 26.14 7.81
N GLU A 20 -6.09 27.25 8.55
CA GLU A 20 -5.99 28.61 8.01
C GLU A 20 -4.56 28.90 7.52
N PRO A 21 -4.38 29.73 6.47
CA PRO A 21 -3.06 30.09 5.97
C PRO A 21 -2.43 31.21 6.81
N GLY A 22 -1.44 30.85 7.62
CA GLY A 22 -0.54 31.79 8.28
C GLY A 22 0.54 32.27 7.32
N THR A 23 0.40 33.51 6.85
CA THR A 23 1.40 34.23 6.06
C THR A 23 2.60 34.60 6.94
N SER A 24 3.80 34.12 6.61
CA SER A 24 5.05 34.66 7.18
C SER A 24 6.06 34.87 6.06
N ILE A 25 6.36 36.15 5.84
CA ILE A 25 7.38 36.67 4.94
C ILE A 25 8.74 36.48 5.60
N ALA A 26 9.66 35.82 4.90
CA ALA A 26 11.09 35.88 5.22
C ALA A 26 11.88 36.07 3.91
N GLU A 27 12.37 37.29 3.75
CA GLU A 27 13.35 37.71 2.75
C GLU A 27 14.67 36.93 2.91
N GLY A 28 15.29 36.52 1.80
CA GLY A 28 16.58 35.85 1.87
C GLY A 28 17.21 35.54 0.51
N ASN A 29 17.85 36.55 -0.08
CA ASN A 29 19.05 36.50 -0.93
C ASN A 29 19.04 35.65 -2.23
N ARG A 30 18.87 36.37 -3.34
CA ARG A 30 19.06 35.95 -4.73
C ARG A 30 20.50 36.19 -5.19
N PRO A 31 21.25 35.19 -5.69
CA PRO A 31 22.44 35.42 -6.51
C PRO A 31 22.07 35.67 -7.99
N PRO A 32 22.90 36.41 -8.76
CA PRO A 32 22.56 36.84 -10.10
C PRO A 32 22.98 35.85 -11.20
N ASN A 33 22.20 35.90 -12.28
CA ASN A 33 22.53 35.69 -13.68
C ASN A 33 23.34 34.46 -14.11
N SER A 34 22.68 33.64 -14.92
CA SER A 34 23.30 33.11 -16.14
C SER A 34 22.25 32.75 -17.19
N THR A 35 22.47 33.31 -18.38
CA THR A 35 22.23 32.72 -19.70
C THR A 35 20.82 32.84 -20.30
N GLU A 36 20.73 33.78 -21.23
CA GLU A 36 19.81 33.85 -22.36
C GLU A 36 19.93 32.57 -23.20
N GLU A 37 18.82 31.85 -23.45
CA GLU A 37 18.59 31.13 -24.71
C GLU A 37 17.12 31.24 -25.10
N ASP A 38 16.94 32.17 -26.03
CA ASP A 38 16.10 32.22 -27.21
C ASP A 38 15.49 30.89 -27.75
N PHE A 39 14.42 31.04 -28.55
CA PHE A 39 13.84 30.09 -29.53
C PHE A 39 12.89 28.97 -29.05
N LEU A 40 11.56 29.20 -29.15
CA LEU A 40 10.75 28.89 -30.36
C LEU A 40 9.25 28.73 -30.04
N SER A 41 8.48 29.46 -30.82
CA SER A 41 7.03 29.44 -30.98
C SER A 41 6.51 28.04 -31.31
N THR A 42 5.53 27.53 -30.56
CA THR A 42 4.76 26.34 -30.97
C THR A 42 3.29 26.73 -31.15
N ARG A 43 2.87 26.64 -32.42
CA ARG A 43 1.51 26.83 -32.95
C ARG A 43 0.48 25.98 -32.21
N SER A 44 -0.65 26.61 -31.90
CA SER A 44 -1.92 25.95 -31.62
C SER A 44 -2.44 25.22 -32.88
N PRO A 45 -2.82 23.94 -32.81
CA PRO A 45 -3.67 23.34 -33.81
C PRO A 45 -5.14 23.57 -33.47
N SER A 46 -5.81 24.29 -34.38
CA SER A 46 -7.26 24.33 -34.53
C SER A 46 -7.76 22.92 -34.84
N SER A 47 -8.67 22.39 -34.02
CA SER A 47 -9.36 21.13 -34.28
C SER A 47 -10.77 21.47 -34.76
N GLU A 48 -10.97 21.31 -36.07
CA GLU A 48 -12.26 21.41 -36.73
C GLU A 48 -13.17 20.26 -36.31
N GLY A 49 -14.46 20.55 -36.23
CA GLY A 49 -15.49 19.62 -35.80
C GLY A 49 -15.73 18.51 -36.83
N GLU A 50 -15.92 17.31 -36.31
CA GLU A 50 -16.60 16.25 -37.02
C GLU A 50 -17.87 15.84 -36.27
N ASP A 51 -18.93 15.85 -37.05
CA ASP A 51 -20.33 15.65 -36.72
C ASP A 51 -20.58 14.15 -36.50
N SER A 52 -20.49 13.69 -35.26
CA SER A 52 -20.75 12.28 -34.93
C SER A 52 -22.22 12.08 -34.56
N SER A 53 -22.94 11.50 -35.51
CA SER A 53 -24.30 10.94 -35.40
C SER A 53 -24.53 10.25 -34.05
N LEU A 54 -25.32 10.90 -33.19
CA LEU A 54 -25.80 10.39 -31.92
C LEU A 54 -26.76 9.22 -32.18
N LYS A 55 -26.25 7.99 -32.04
CA LYS A 55 -27.12 6.83 -31.83
C LYS A 55 -27.83 7.00 -30.48
N SER A 56 -29.14 6.78 -30.48
CA SER A 56 -30.02 6.98 -29.32
C SER A 56 -29.48 6.25 -28.09
N ALA A 57 -29.33 6.97 -26.97
CA ALA A 57 -28.77 6.47 -25.72
C ALA A 57 -29.59 5.29 -25.11
N ASP A 58 -30.85 5.15 -25.53
CA ASP A 58 -31.77 4.17 -24.96
C ASP A 58 -31.54 2.74 -25.49
N GLU A 59 -30.86 2.54 -26.62
CA GLU A 59 -30.65 1.20 -27.21
C GLU A 59 -29.35 0.52 -26.71
N VAL A 60 -28.49 1.24 -25.99
CA VAL A 60 -27.21 0.72 -25.46
C VAL A 60 -27.38 0.11 -24.05
N ILE A 61 -28.45 0.47 -23.33
CA ILE A 61 -28.66 0.06 -21.94
C ILE A 61 -29.06 -1.42 -21.85
N ASP A 62 -29.92 -1.91 -22.75
CA ASP A 62 -30.41 -3.30 -22.72
C ASP A 62 -29.33 -4.34 -23.09
N LEU A 63 -28.27 -3.95 -23.80
CA LEU A 63 -27.16 -4.86 -24.13
C LEU A 63 -26.15 -5.04 -22.98
N ILE A 64 -26.04 -4.04 -22.09
CA ILE A 64 -25.10 -4.06 -20.96
C ILE A 64 -25.66 -4.92 -19.83
N GLU A 65 -26.97 -4.90 -19.58
CA GLU A 65 -27.61 -5.72 -18.54
C GLU A 65 -27.66 -7.22 -18.88
N SER A 66 -27.55 -7.58 -20.16
CA SER A 66 -27.59 -8.98 -20.63
C SER A 66 -26.27 -9.75 -20.49
N SER A 67 -25.14 -9.08 -20.23
CA SER A 67 -23.80 -9.70 -20.36
C SER A 67 -23.10 -10.00 -19.03
N THR A 68 -23.71 -9.74 -17.87
CA THR A 68 -23.05 -9.89 -16.55
C THR A 68 -23.50 -11.10 -15.74
N ASN A 69 -23.98 -12.16 -16.39
CA ASN A 69 -24.05 -13.48 -15.77
C ASN A 69 -22.70 -14.19 -15.95
N GLU A 70 -21.63 -13.59 -15.45
CA GLU A 70 -20.40 -14.33 -15.15
C GLU A 70 -20.72 -15.22 -13.95
N GLU A 71 -21.23 -16.40 -14.25
CA GLU A 71 -21.32 -17.53 -13.35
C GLU A 71 -19.93 -17.68 -12.73
N THR A 72 -19.77 -17.17 -11.51
CA THR A 72 -18.48 -17.12 -10.82
C THR A 72 -18.11 -18.57 -10.56
N GLU A 73 -17.33 -19.14 -11.48
CA GLU A 73 -16.90 -20.53 -11.44
C GLU A 73 -16.29 -20.75 -10.07
N LYS A 74 -17.03 -21.46 -9.21
CA LYS A 74 -16.72 -21.56 -7.80
C LYS A 74 -15.46 -22.40 -7.69
N LEU A 75 -14.32 -21.71 -7.64
CA LEU A 75 -13.02 -22.36 -7.56
C LEU A 75 -13.03 -23.37 -6.41
N PRO A 76 -12.43 -24.55 -6.60
CA PRO A 76 -12.32 -25.53 -5.53
C PRO A 76 -11.68 -24.86 -4.31
N PRO A 77 -12.10 -25.22 -3.09
CA PRO A 77 -11.53 -24.64 -1.89
C PRO A 77 -10.02 -24.86 -1.86
N PRO A 78 -9.23 -23.87 -1.42
CA PRO A 78 -7.79 -24.02 -1.28
C PRO A 78 -7.42 -25.25 -0.46
N ILE A 79 -6.47 -26.05 -0.96
CA ILE A 79 -5.96 -27.21 -0.23
C ILE A 79 -5.02 -26.69 0.87
N PRO A 80 -5.27 -26.99 2.16
CA PRO A 80 -4.37 -26.57 3.24
C PRO A 80 -2.94 -27.07 3.06
N PHE A 81 -1.97 -26.36 3.62
CA PHE A 81 -0.59 -26.84 3.67
C PHE A 81 -0.49 -28.10 4.54
N ASP A 82 0.16 -29.14 4.01
CA ASP A 82 0.42 -30.40 4.72
C ASP A 82 1.93 -30.74 4.69
N PRO A 83 2.62 -30.72 5.84
CA PRO A 83 2.11 -30.34 7.16
C PRO A 83 1.79 -28.83 7.27
N PRO A 84 0.95 -28.42 8.24
CA PRO A 84 0.73 -27.00 8.54
C PRO A 84 2.05 -26.30 8.88
N LEU A 85 2.16 -25.02 8.51
CA LEU A 85 3.36 -24.23 8.79
C LEU A 85 3.58 -24.05 10.29
N THR A 86 4.81 -24.28 10.72
CA THR A 86 5.28 -24.01 12.08
C THR A 86 5.48 -22.51 12.29
N ALA A 87 5.50 -22.06 13.55
CA ALA A 87 5.78 -20.66 13.89
C ALA A 87 7.15 -20.18 13.38
N MET A 88 8.14 -21.07 13.29
CA MET A 88 9.47 -20.76 12.76
C MET A 88 9.41 -20.51 11.25
N GLU A 89 8.67 -21.32 10.50
CA GLU A 89 8.48 -21.13 9.06
C GLU A 89 7.72 -19.84 8.77
N ILE A 90 6.67 -19.54 9.55
CA ILE A 90 5.93 -18.27 9.45
C ILE A 90 6.87 -17.09 9.64
N ASN A 91 7.71 -17.12 10.68
CA ASN A 91 8.70 -16.06 10.92
C ASN A 91 9.71 -15.96 9.77
N GLY A 92 10.15 -17.09 9.21
CA GLY A 92 11.03 -17.13 8.05
C GLY A 92 10.40 -16.49 6.80
N ILE A 93 9.12 -16.73 6.55
CA ILE A 93 8.39 -16.14 5.42
C ILE A 93 8.19 -14.64 5.61
N LEU A 94 7.78 -14.19 6.81
CA LEU A 94 7.64 -12.76 7.11
C LEU A 94 8.97 -12.02 6.97
N GLN A 95 10.07 -12.66 7.40
CA GLN A 95 11.42 -12.14 7.23
C GLN A 95 11.77 -11.99 5.73
N GLN A 96 11.46 -12.99 4.90
CA GLN A 96 11.64 -12.91 3.45
C GLN A 96 10.85 -11.76 2.82
N CYS A 97 9.59 -11.55 3.22
CA CYS A 97 8.78 -10.42 2.74
C CYS A 97 9.45 -9.08 3.07
N LEU A 98 9.92 -8.89 4.32
CA LEU A 98 10.61 -7.66 4.73
C LEU A 98 11.91 -7.45 3.97
N GLU A 99 12.71 -8.50 3.77
CA GLU A 99 13.93 -8.42 2.97
C GLU A 99 13.63 -8.00 1.54
N GLN A 100 12.62 -8.60 0.90
CA GLN A 100 12.23 -8.26 -0.47
C GLN A 100 11.77 -6.80 -0.55
N ILE A 101 10.88 -6.38 0.36
CA ILE A 101 10.37 -4.99 0.43
C ILE A 101 11.50 -3.99 0.63
N LEU A 102 12.48 -4.28 1.48
CA LEU A 102 13.52 -3.32 1.86
C LEU A 102 14.72 -3.31 0.90
N THR A 103 15.00 -4.42 0.22
CA THR A 103 16.22 -4.55 -0.60
C THR A 103 15.97 -4.60 -2.11
N SER A 104 14.79 -5.04 -2.57
CA SER A 104 14.51 -5.08 -4.02
C SER A 104 14.45 -3.67 -4.62
N ALA A 105 14.91 -3.55 -5.86
CA ALA A 105 14.78 -2.32 -6.65
C ALA A 105 13.30 -2.01 -6.96
N ASP A 106 12.45 -3.03 -7.08
CA ASP A 106 11.05 -2.89 -7.47
C ASP A 106 10.23 -2.06 -6.48
N PHE A 107 10.55 -2.17 -5.18
CA PHE A 107 9.88 -1.44 -4.12
C PHE A 107 10.55 -0.10 -3.77
N LYS A 108 11.62 0.30 -4.49
CA LYS A 108 12.35 1.53 -4.19
C LYS A 108 11.44 2.74 -4.18
N ARG A 109 10.58 2.86 -5.19
CA ARG A 109 9.67 4.01 -5.33
C ARG A 109 8.71 4.10 -4.13
N GLN A 110 8.11 2.99 -3.71
CA GLN A 110 7.17 2.95 -2.59
C GLN A 110 7.89 3.29 -1.27
N ARG A 111 9.10 2.74 -1.05
CA ARG A 111 9.91 3.08 0.13
C ARG A 111 10.23 4.56 0.21
N GLU A 112 10.63 5.16 -0.91
CA GLU A 112 10.97 6.57 -0.98
C GLU A 112 9.73 7.49 -0.91
N PHE A 113 8.58 7.00 -1.39
CA PHE A 113 7.33 7.72 -1.31
C PHE A 113 6.77 7.77 0.11
N TYR A 114 6.61 6.63 0.78
CA TYR A 114 6.05 6.56 2.13
C TYR A 114 7.07 6.81 3.25
N GLY A 115 8.37 6.68 2.97
CA GLY A 115 9.46 6.96 3.89
C GLY A 115 10.27 8.20 3.51
N THR A 116 11.44 8.35 4.12
CA THR A 116 12.44 9.33 3.71
C THR A 116 13.39 8.71 2.69
N PRO A 117 13.60 9.29 1.50
CA PRO A 117 14.55 8.77 0.52
C PRO A 117 15.94 8.52 1.12
N GLY A 118 16.49 7.33 0.88
CA GLY A 118 17.79 6.90 1.42
C GLY A 118 17.79 6.51 2.90
N SER A 119 16.73 6.81 3.67
CA SER A 119 16.66 6.44 5.09
C SER A 119 16.63 4.93 5.29
N LYS A 120 17.20 4.51 6.42
CA LYS A 120 17.28 3.11 6.87
C LYS A 120 16.44 2.84 8.11
N ASP A 121 15.78 3.85 8.66
CA ASP A 121 14.86 3.73 9.78
C ASP A 121 13.49 3.22 9.30
N VAL A 122 13.06 2.08 9.83
CA VAL A 122 11.78 1.46 9.49
C VAL A 122 11.04 1.09 10.77
N GLN A 123 9.76 1.41 10.82
CA GLN A 123 8.91 1.06 11.94
C GLN A 123 7.93 -0.06 11.59
N LEU A 124 7.92 -1.12 12.39
CA LEU A 124 6.89 -2.15 12.33
C LEU A 124 5.70 -1.75 13.19
N VAL A 125 4.55 -1.60 12.55
CA VAL A 125 3.34 -1.06 13.16
C VAL A 125 2.45 -2.21 13.64
N ASN A 126 2.03 -2.16 14.90
CA ASN A 126 1.19 -3.17 15.57
C ASN A 126 -0.29 -2.78 15.70
N SER A 127 -0.75 -1.74 14.99
CA SER A 127 -2.12 -1.20 15.13
C SER A 127 -3.20 -1.86 14.28
N SER A 128 -2.89 -2.97 13.58
CA SER A 128 -3.86 -3.72 12.78
C SER A 128 -4.62 -4.76 13.62
N LYS A 129 -5.64 -5.37 13.02
CA LYS A 129 -6.34 -6.54 13.59
C LYS A 129 -5.45 -7.79 13.63
N THR A 130 -4.41 -7.84 12.80
CA THR A 130 -3.46 -8.95 12.68
C THR A 130 -2.11 -8.52 13.26
N PRO A 131 -1.83 -8.76 14.54
CA PRO A 131 -0.56 -8.38 15.14
C PRO A 131 0.59 -9.18 14.54
N TRP A 132 1.80 -8.61 14.59
CA TRP A 132 3.01 -9.36 14.29
C TRP A 132 3.18 -10.53 15.29
N PRO A 133 3.75 -11.68 14.89
CA PRO A 133 3.98 -12.80 15.81
C PRO A 133 4.87 -12.37 16.99
N ALA A 134 4.51 -12.76 18.21
CA ALA A 134 5.16 -12.26 19.43
C ALA A 134 6.67 -12.58 19.53
N ASN A 135 7.11 -13.66 18.89
CA ASN A 135 8.51 -14.10 18.85
C ASN A 135 9.24 -13.67 17.56
N PHE A 136 8.61 -12.83 16.73
CA PHE A 136 9.19 -12.35 15.49
C PHE A 136 10.20 -11.21 15.77
N HIS A 137 11.47 -11.48 15.46
CA HIS A 137 12.58 -10.55 15.63
C HIS A 137 13.17 -10.23 14.25
N PRO A 138 12.57 -9.29 13.52
CA PRO A 138 12.94 -9.00 12.14
C PRO A 138 14.36 -8.43 12.04
N LYS A 139 15.09 -8.78 10.98
CA LYS A 139 16.44 -8.24 10.76
C LYS A 139 16.78 -8.17 9.28
N VAL A 140 16.88 -6.96 8.71
CA VAL A 140 17.32 -6.77 7.32
C VAL A 140 18.64 -6.02 7.30
N LYS A 141 19.64 -6.54 6.59
CA LYS A 141 20.98 -5.95 6.56
C LYS A 141 20.93 -4.51 6.06
N GLY A 142 21.49 -3.59 6.85
CA GLY A 142 21.55 -2.17 6.52
C GLY A 142 20.29 -1.36 6.83
N TYR A 143 19.30 -1.98 7.50
CA TYR A 143 18.09 -1.32 7.98
C TYR A 143 17.99 -1.45 9.49
N ASP A 144 17.47 -0.40 10.14
CA ASP A 144 17.12 -0.39 11.55
C ASP A 144 15.60 -0.58 11.69
N LEU A 145 15.19 -1.80 12.03
CA LEU A 145 13.79 -2.17 12.18
C LEU A 145 13.41 -2.12 13.65
N ARG A 146 12.42 -1.30 13.99
CA ARG A 146 11.89 -1.17 15.35
C ARG A 146 10.39 -1.28 15.36
N PHE A 147 9.82 -1.93 16.36
CA PHE A 147 8.37 -1.85 16.57
C PHE A 147 7.99 -0.42 16.98
N ALA A 148 6.97 0.13 16.33
CA ALA A 148 6.46 1.47 16.62
C ALA A 148 5.96 1.54 18.07
N LYS A 149 6.31 2.61 18.78
CA LYS A 149 5.76 2.91 20.10
C LYS A 149 4.53 3.80 19.92
N SER A 150 3.44 3.53 20.65
CA SER A 150 2.15 4.23 20.48
C SER A 150 2.20 5.76 20.63
N ASN A 151 3.27 6.34 21.22
CA ASN A 151 3.28 7.74 21.66
C ASN A 151 4.48 8.57 21.16
N SER A 152 5.23 8.13 20.14
CA SER A 152 6.48 8.80 19.73
C SER A 152 6.52 9.33 18.30
N VAL A 153 5.37 9.72 17.74
CA VAL A 153 5.36 10.34 16.40
C VAL A 153 5.75 11.80 16.55
N ASP A 154 6.97 12.12 16.12
CA ASP A 154 7.42 13.49 15.91
C ASP A 154 6.78 14.01 14.61
N LEU A 155 5.70 14.77 14.73
CA LEU A 155 4.92 15.29 13.59
C LEU A 155 5.74 16.29 12.73
N ASP A 156 6.71 16.97 13.35
CA ASP A 156 7.62 17.91 12.70
C ASP A 156 8.90 17.20 12.17
N GLY A 157 9.02 15.91 12.43
CA GLY A 157 10.13 15.08 12.01
C GLY A 157 10.12 14.72 10.52
N ASN A 158 11.14 13.98 10.11
CA ASN A 158 11.16 13.35 8.80
C ASN A 158 10.09 12.25 8.71
N ARG A 159 9.63 11.95 7.49
CA ARG A 159 8.85 10.75 7.22
C ARG A 159 9.61 9.49 7.63
N ILE A 160 8.90 8.53 8.21
CA ILE A 160 9.44 7.23 8.57
C ILE A 160 8.59 6.17 7.88
N LEU A 161 9.23 5.23 7.21
CA LEU A 161 8.52 4.12 6.57
C LEU A 161 7.94 3.21 7.66
N GLY A 162 6.61 3.15 7.72
CA GLY A 162 5.87 2.20 8.52
C GLY A 162 5.50 0.98 7.68
N ILE A 163 5.65 -0.21 8.26
CA ILE A 163 5.18 -1.48 7.70
C ILE A 163 4.24 -2.13 8.70
N ARG A 164 3.00 -2.36 8.29
CA ARG A 164 1.95 -2.99 9.11
C ARG A 164 1.57 -4.34 8.51
N LEU A 165 1.35 -5.34 9.36
CA LEU A 165 0.82 -6.63 8.95
C LEU A 165 -0.71 -6.57 8.97
N ASP A 166 -1.35 -6.59 7.80
CA ASP A 166 -2.82 -6.46 7.70
C ASP A 166 -3.52 -7.80 7.58
N LYS A 167 -2.86 -8.80 6.98
CA LYS A 167 -3.36 -10.18 6.86
C LYS A 167 -2.20 -11.16 6.99
N LEU A 168 -2.45 -12.25 7.71
CA LEU A 168 -1.58 -13.41 7.81
C LEU A 168 -2.47 -14.65 7.82
N ASP A 169 -2.73 -15.18 6.64
CA ASP A 169 -3.50 -16.41 6.42
C ASP A 169 -2.64 -17.38 5.62
N VAL A 170 -1.97 -18.26 6.35
CA VAL A 170 -1.06 -19.27 5.81
C VAL A 170 -1.59 -20.67 6.06
N VAL A 171 -2.92 -20.83 6.10
CA VAL A 171 -3.57 -22.13 6.24
C VAL A 171 -3.53 -22.89 4.92
N ALA A 172 -3.75 -22.19 3.80
CA ALA A 172 -3.75 -22.75 2.45
C ALA A 172 -3.17 -21.74 1.44
N PRO A 173 -2.64 -22.14 0.28
CA PRO A 173 -2.24 -21.21 -0.77
C PRO A 173 -3.44 -20.40 -1.27
N ASN A 174 -3.30 -19.09 -1.41
CA ASN A 174 -4.36 -18.28 -2.01
C ASN A 174 -4.13 -18.10 -3.52
N ALA A 175 -5.22 -18.18 -4.28
CA ALA A 175 -5.21 -18.10 -5.75
C ALA A 175 -5.65 -16.72 -6.30
N GLY A 176 -6.18 -15.83 -5.45
CA GLY A 176 -6.69 -14.53 -5.89
C GLY A 176 -5.57 -13.49 -6.11
N LEU A 177 -5.68 -12.71 -7.19
CA LEU A 177 -4.71 -11.65 -7.54
C LEU A 177 -4.55 -10.60 -6.43
N PHE A 178 -5.60 -10.35 -5.65
CA PHE A 178 -5.62 -9.40 -4.53
C PHE A 178 -5.87 -10.08 -3.18
N ASP A 179 -5.72 -11.40 -3.12
CA ASP A 179 -6.03 -12.19 -1.93
C ASP A 179 -4.79 -12.92 -1.43
N GLY A 180 -3.65 -12.22 -1.33
CA GLY A 180 -2.41 -12.80 -0.84
C GLY A 180 -2.58 -13.52 0.50
N ASN A 181 -1.72 -14.52 0.76
CA ASN A 181 -1.60 -15.14 2.07
C ASN A 181 -1.18 -14.12 3.13
N ILE A 182 -0.29 -13.21 2.72
CA ILE A 182 0.24 -12.14 3.57
C ILE A 182 -0.04 -10.81 2.89
N VAL A 183 -0.60 -9.88 3.64
CA VAL A 183 -0.81 -8.50 3.18
C VAL A 183 -0.07 -7.57 4.11
N LEU A 184 0.86 -6.80 3.54
CA LEU A 184 1.64 -5.78 4.24
C LEU A 184 1.24 -4.40 3.74
N ALA A 185 0.95 -3.48 4.66
CA ALA A 185 0.66 -2.09 4.31
C ALA A 185 1.88 -1.21 4.59
N LEU A 186 2.29 -0.43 3.58
CA LEU A 186 3.31 0.61 3.68
C LEU A 186 2.62 1.95 3.91
N SER A 187 3.07 2.72 4.89
CA SER A 187 2.55 4.07 5.14
C SER A 187 3.63 4.96 5.75
N ASN A 188 3.43 6.28 5.69
CA ASN A 188 4.23 7.18 6.52
C ASN A 188 3.75 7.10 7.97
N VAL A 189 4.66 6.88 8.91
CA VAL A 189 4.37 6.88 10.37
C VAL A 189 5.24 7.86 11.14
N GLY A 190 5.99 8.70 10.43
CA GLY A 190 6.78 9.79 10.99
C GLY A 190 6.13 11.15 10.81
N GLY A 191 6.97 12.18 10.69
CA GLY A 191 6.52 13.55 10.48
C GLY A 191 6.30 13.91 9.00
N THR A 192 6.23 15.21 8.73
CA THR A 192 5.88 15.78 7.42
C THR A 192 6.95 16.69 6.82
N LYS A 193 8.13 16.79 7.46
CA LYS A 193 9.20 17.74 7.08
C LYS A 193 9.64 17.63 5.63
N ASN A 194 9.61 16.44 5.05
CA ASN A 194 9.97 16.15 3.67
C ASN A 194 8.75 15.81 2.79
N GLY A 195 7.60 16.42 3.11
CA GLY A 195 6.33 16.27 2.40
C GLY A 195 5.33 15.44 3.22
N ALA A 196 4.08 15.88 3.26
CA ALA A 196 3.01 15.09 3.83
C ALA A 196 2.62 13.96 2.86
N VAL A 197 2.41 12.76 3.40
CA VAL A 197 1.88 11.61 2.66
C VAL A 197 0.75 11.02 3.47
N ASN A 198 -0.44 11.05 2.88
CA ASN A 198 -1.64 10.44 3.41
C ASN A 198 -1.94 9.16 2.62
N GLY A 199 -2.45 8.14 3.29
CA GLY A 199 -2.75 6.85 2.68
C GLY A 199 -1.66 5.80 2.90
N GLY A 200 -1.72 4.73 2.11
CA GLY A 200 -0.78 3.62 2.21
C GLY A 200 -0.92 2.64 1.05
N CYS A 201 0.16 1.93 0.75
CA CYS A 201 0.19 0.92 -0.31
C CYS A 201 0.11 -0.47 0.31
N PHE A 202 -0.77 -1.30 -0.21
CA PHE A 202 -0.92 -2.70 0.17
C PHE A 202 -0.08 -3.57 -0.76
N LEU A 203 0.74 -4.43 -0.18
CA LEU A 203 1.56 -5.40 -0.88
C LEU A 203 1.06 -6.80 -0.53
N ASN A 204 0.63 -7.54 -1.56
CA ASN A 204 0.17 -8.91 -1.43
C ASN A 204 1.33 -9.87 -1.71
N PHE A 205 1.47 -10.87 -0.86
CA PHE A 205 2.41 -11.97 -1.02
C PHE A 205 1.66 -13.29 -0.96
N THR A 206 2.01 -14.19 -1.87
CA THR A 206 1.51 -15.57 -1.90
C THR A 206 2.60 -16.49 -1.38
N VAL A 207 2.21 -17.46 -0.53
CA VAL A 207 3.12 -18.45 0.02
C VAL A 207 3.06 -19.71 -0.81
N HIS A 208 4.22 -20.17 -1.26
CA HIS A 208 4.38 -21.39 -2.03
C HIS A 208 5.37 -22.33 -1.34
N ARG A 209 5.16 -23.63 -1.51
CA ARG A 209 6.14 -24.64 -1.11
C ARG A 209 7.19 -24.79 -2.21
N GLN A 210 8.47 -24.69 -1.84
CA GLN A 210 9.62 -24.91 -2.72
C GLN A 210 10.52 -25.98 -2.09
N GLY A 211 10.29 -27.24 -2.48
CA GLY A 211 10.93 -28.40 -1.83
C GLY A 211 10.47 -28.55 -0.38
N ASP A 212 11.42 -28.54 0.54
CA ASP A 212 11.18 -28.63 1.99
C ASP A 212 10.97 -27.28 2.67
N ASN A 213 11.02 -26.18 1.90
CA ASN A 213 10.88 -24.83 2.43
C ASN A 213 9.62 -24.15 1.91
N TYR A 214 9.23 -23.08 2.60
CA TYR A 214 8.18 -22.16 2.17
C TYR A 214 8.78 -20.81 1.80
N VAL A 215 8.29 -20.27 0.68
CA VAL A 215 8.75 -19.00 0.12
C VAL A 215 7.55 -18.09 -0.08
N ALA A 216 7.68 -16.83 0.33
CA ALA A 216 6.74 -15.78 -0.05
C ALA A 216 7.20 -15.14 -1.36
N ALA A 217 6.28 -15.04 -2.31
CA ALA A 217 6.48 -14.30 -3.54
C ALA A 217 5.51 -13.12 -3.58
N PHE A 218 6.01 -11.94 -3.93
CA PHE A 218 5.16 -10.79 -4.24
C PHE A 218 4.22 -11.13 -5.40
N SER A 219 2.92 -10.87 -5.22
CA SER A 219 1.89 -11.15 -6.23
C SER A 219 1.29 -9.88 -6.83
N SER A 220 0.97 -8.88 -6.00
CA SER A 220 0.39 -7.64 -6.47
C SER A 220 0.54 -6.51 -5.46
N SER A 221 0.36 -5.27 -5.92
CA SER A 221 0.27 -4.08 -5.07
C SER A 221 -0.97 -3.27 -5.41
N PHE A 222 -1.55 -2.62 -4.40
CA PHE A 222 -2.67 -1.71 -4.55
C PHE A 222 -2.43 -0.43 -3.73
N ASP A 223 -2.61 0.73 -4.37
CA ASP A 223 -2.49 2.05 -3.75
C ASP A 223 -3.82 2.78 -3.99
N PRO A 224 -4.70 2.87 -2.96
CA PRO A 224 -6.07 3.37 -3.07
C PRO A 224 -6.18 4.89 -3.28
#